data_AF-A0A382LUT2-F1
#
_entry.id   AF-A0A382LUT2-F1
#
_cell.length_a   1.000
_cell.length_b   1.000
_cell.length_c   1.000
_cell.angle_alpha   90.00
_cell.angle_beta   90.00
_cell.angle_gamma   90.00
#
_symmetry.space_group_name_H-M   'P 1'
#
loop_
_entity.id
_entity.type
_entity.pdbx_description
1 polymer ?
#
loop_
_entity_poly.entity_id
_entity_poly.type
_entity_poly.pdbx_seq_one_letter_code
_entity_poly.pdbx_strand_id
1 'polypeptide(L)'
;AKLEDWTGNPVRLFAYPFGGPANISYQSIDFVRKSGFTAAFSFIPGYWDPQRGRHTIGRDGLDIKAPTWLWHAWLNGSYDALYKVKAKLIK
;
A
#
# COMPACT_ATOMS: atom_id res chain seq x y z
N ALA A 1 -9.13 -20.81 3.64
CA ALA A 1 -10.16 -19.77 3.42
C ALA A 1 -10.79 -19.95 2.04
N LYS A 2 -12.04 -19.52 1.78
CA LYS A 2 -12.78 -19.84 0.53
C LYS A 2 -12.00 -19.56 -0.78
N LEU A 3 -11.21 -18.49 -0.81
CA LEU A 3 -10.33 -18.14 -1.94
C LEU A 3 -9.18 -19.13 -2.14
N GLU A 4 -8.60 -19.64 -1.06
CA GLU A 4 -7.54 -20.67 -1.13
C GLU A 4 -8.11 -21.98 -1.66
N ASP A 5 -9.35 -22.34 -1.28
CA ASP A 5 -10.05 -23.53 -1.78
C ASP A 5 -10.29 -23.44 -3.30
N TRP A 6 -10.61 -22.24 -3.80
CA TRP A 6 -10.85 -22.01 -5.23
C TRP A 6 -9.58 -21.91 -6.06
N THR A 7 -8.52 -21.34 -5.49
CA THR A 7 -7.29 -21.05 -6.24
C THR A 7 -6.22 -22.11 -6.06
N GLY A 8 -6.32 -22.98 -5.05
CA GLY A 8 -5.26 -23.90 -4.63
C GLY A 8 -4.01 -23.19 -4.10
N ASN A 9 -4.05 -21.87 -3.95
CA ASN A 9 -2.91 -21.04 -3.59
C ASN A 9 -3.14 -20.35 -2.24
N PRO A 10 -2.09 -20.23 -1.40
CA PRO A 10 -2.18 -19.48 -0.16
C PRO A 10 -2.47 -17.99 -0.42
N VAL A 11 -3.47 -17.43 0.27
CA VAL A 11 -3.77 -15.99 0.21
C VAL A 11 -2.98 -15.28 1.29
N ARG A 12 -1.96 -14.53 0.89
CA ARG A 12 -1.01 -13.86 1.81
C ARG A 12 -0.94 -12.35 1.64
N LEU A 13 -1.65 -11.81 0.65
CA LEU A 13 -1.71 -10.38 0.35
C LEU A 13 -3.11 -9.85 0.68
N PHE A 14 -3.17 -8.68 1.30
CA PHE A 14 -4.43 -8.03 1.68
C PHE A 14 -4.52 -6.62 1.08
N ALA A 15 -5.70 -6.20 0.64
CA ALA A 15 -5.95 -4.82 0.22
C ALA A 15 -7.04 -4.21 1.10
N TYR A 16 -6.74 -3.08 1.75
CA TYR A 16 -7.75 -2.38 2.56
C TYR A 16 -8.84 -1.81 1.65
N PRO A 17 -10.13 -2.07 1.96
CA PRO A 17 -11.23 -1.40 1.27
C PRO A 17 -11.11 0.11 1.42
N PHE A 18 -11.25 0.85 0.31
CA PHE A 18 -11.06 2.30 0.17
C PHE A 18 -9.64 2.81 0.49
N GLY A 19 -8.88 2.13 1.36
CA GLY A 19 -7.44 2.26 1.53
C GLY A 19 -6.96 3.63 2.02
N GLY A 20 -7.86 4.54 2.39
CA GLY A 20 -7.53 5.88 2.86
C GLY A 20 -7.18 5.91 4.36
N PRO A 21 -6.64 7.02 4.87
CA PRO A 21 -6.26 7.16 6.28
C PRO A 21 -7.42 6.91 7.26
N ALA A 22 -8.65 7.26 6.87
CA ALA A 22 -9.84 7.03 7.69
C ALA A 22 -10.25 5.54 7.76
N ASN A 23 -9.71 4.69 6.90
CA ASN A 23 -10.07 3.27 6.78
C ASN A 23 -9.03 2.33 7.38
N ILE A 24 -7.89 2.85 7.86
CA ILE A 24 -6.76 2.05 8.33
C ILE A 24 -6.42 2.47 9.76
N SER A 25 -6.92 1.71 10.72
CA SER A 25 -6.61 1.87 12.16
C SER A 25 -5.51 0.93 12.61
N TYR A 26 -4.89 1.21 13.75
CA TYR A 26 -3.91 0.30 14.36
C TYR A 26 -4.50 -1.09 14.65
N GLN A 27 -5.77 -1.16 15.06
CA GLN A 27 -6.49 -2.41 15.28
C GLN A 27 -6.63 -3.21 13.99
N SER A 28 -6.94 -2.54 12.87
CA SER A 28 -7.06 -3.22 11.57
C SER A 28 -5.71 -3.76 11.09
N ILE A 29 -4.62 -3.01 11.27
CA ILE A 29 -3.27 -3.44 10.93
C ILE A 29 -2.86 -4.68 11.76
N ASP A 30 -3.13 -4.65 13.07
CA ASP A 30 -2.82 -5.77 13.95
C ASP A 30 -3.63 -7.02 13.61
N PHE A 31 -4.91 -6.87 13.29
CA PHE A 31 -5.76 -7.97 12.86
C PHE A 31 -5.25 -8.62 11.55
N VAL A 32 -4.89 -7.82 10.55
CA VAL A 32 -4.33 -8.30 9.29
C VAL A 32 -3.01 -9.05 9.54
N ARG A 33 -2.13 -8.49 10.38
CA ARG A 33 -0.86 -9.13 10.75
C ARG A 33 -1.07 -10.49 11.44
N LYS A 34 -1.99 -10.55 12.41
CA LYS A 34 -2.32 -11.78 13.17
C LYS A 34 -3.02 -12.84 12.32
N SER A 35 -3.70 -12.43 11.26
CA SER A 35 -4.37 -13.32 10.31
C SER A 35 -3.41 -14.01 9.33
N GLY A 36 -2.10 -13.75 9.42
CA GLY A 36 -1.07 -14.43 8.62
C GLY A 36 -0.80 -13.81 7.24
N PHE A 37 -1.32 -12.60 6.97
CA PHE A 37 -0.95 -11.85 5.78
C PHE A 37 0.51 -11.37 5.86
N THR A 38 1.26 -11.55 4.78
CA THR A 38 2.67 -11.15 4.71
C THR A 38 2.84 -9.69 4.30
N ALA A 39 1.84 -9.13 3.62
CA ALA A 39 1.77 -7.72 3.26
C ALA A 39 0.32 -7.24 3.10
N ALA A 40 0.12 -5.94 3.24
CA ALA A 40 -1.16 -5.29 2.99
C ALA A 40 -1.02 -3.92 2.31
N PHE A 41 -1.97 -3.60 1.44
CA PHE A 41 -1.94 -2.46 0.54
C PHE A 41 -3.02 -1.43 0.85
N SER A 42 -2.61 -0.18 0.97
CA SER A 42 -3.46 1.00 1.11
C SER A 42 -3.64 1.73 -0.23
N PHE A 43 -4.37 2.84 -0.23
CA PHE A 43 -4.45 3.81 -1.33
C PHE A 43 -3.77 5.13 -0.96
N ILE A 44 -2.96 5.12 0.10
CA ILE A 44 -2.17 6.26 0.54
C ILE A 44 -0.89 6.26 -0.29
N PRO A 45 -0.64 7.28 -1.15
CA PRO A 45 0.58 7.32 -1.95
C PRO A 45 1.82 7.39 -1.05
N GLY A 46 2.89 6.72 -1.47
CA GLY A 46 4.16 6.72 -0.76
C GLY A 46 5.23 5.89 -1.46
N TYR A 47 6.48 6.09 -1.06
CA TYR A 47 7.60 5.31 -1.58
C TYR A 47 7.69 3.94 -0.90
N TRP A 48 8.19 2.96 -1.64
CA TRP A 48 8.48 1.64 -1.09
C TRP A 48 9.78 1.66 -0.29
N ASP A 49 9.72 1.12 0.93
CA ASP A 49 10.86 1.00 1.84
C ASP A 49 10.81 -0.38 2.49
N PRO A 50 11.82 -1.24 2.28
CA PRO A 50 11.84 -2.58 2.87
C PRO A 50 11.91 -2.56 4.40
N GLN A 51 12.31 -1.44 5.00
CA GLN A 51 12.36 -1.26 6.46
C GLN A 51 11.03 -0.75 7.04
N ARG A 52 10.09 -0.29 6.21
CA ARG A 52 8.73 0.08 6.67
C ARG A 52 7.85 -1.16 6.84
N GLY A 53 6.81 -1.00 7.67
CA GLY A 53 5.79 -2.03 7.89
C GLY A 53 5.16 -2.50 6.57
N ARG A 54 5.22 -3.81 6.31
CA ARG A 54 4.67 -4.42 5.09
C ARG A 54 3.14 -4.42 5.04
N HIS A 55 2.48 -4.05 6.13
CA HIS A 55 1.02 -4.06 6.28
C HIS A 55 0.34 -2.72 6.00
N THR A 56 1.07 -1.75 5.45
CA THR A 56 0.56 -0.43 5.04
C THR A 56 1.23 0.07 3.76
N ILE A 57 1.51 -0.83 2.81
CA ILE A 57 2.19 -0.47 1.56
C ILE A 57 1.31 0.51 0.78
N GLY A 58 1.91 1.61 0.31
CA GLY A 58 1.22 2.60 -0.50
C GLY A 58 0.91 2.09 -1.91
N ARG A 59 -0.17 2.58 -2.51
CA ARG A 59 -0.47 2.40 -3.93
C ARG A 59 -0.91 3.72 -4.52
N ASP A 60 -0.59 3.91 -5.79
CA ASP A 60 -1.05 5.03 -6.57
C ASP A 60 -2.35 4.68 -7.28
N GLY A 61 -3.28 5.63 -7.27
CA GLY A 61 -4.50 5.53 -8.04
C GLY A 61 -4.26 5.84 -9.49
N LEU A 62 -4.80 5.01 -10.39
CA LEU A 62 -4.86 5.30 -11.80
C LEU A 62 -6.15 6.04 -12.14
N ASP A 63 -6.02 7.18 -12.81
CA ASP A 63 -7.12 7.93 -13.42
C ASP A 63 -6.96 7.93 -14.95
N ILE A 64 -7.97 7.42 -15.65
CA ILE A 64 -7.99 7.36 -17.11
C ILE A 64 -7.91 8.76 -17.76
N LYS A 65 -8.28 9.81 -17.03
CA LYS A 65 -8.22 11.19 -17.52
C LYS A 65 -6.84 11.81 -17.38
N ALA A 66 -5.95 11.22 -16.57
CA ALA A 66 -4.63 11.78 -16.39
C ALA A 66 -3.72 11.44 -17.57
N PRO A 67 -2.84 12.37 -17.99
CA PRO A 67 -1.99 12.15 -19.14
C PRO A 67 -0.88 11.13 -18.83
N THR A 68 -0.51 10.31 -19.82
CA THR A 68 0.47 9.21 -19.68
C THR A 68 1.83 9.66 -19.15
N TRP A 69 2.28 10.87 -19.50
CA TRP A 69 3.55 11.40 -19.01
C TRP A 69 3.56 11.56 -17.48
N LEU A 70 2.41 11.87 -16.87
CA LEU A 70 2.29 11.99 -15.42
C LEU A 70 2.48 10.63 -14.75
N TRP A 71 1.91 9.57 -15.32
CA TRP A 71 2.11 8.19 -14.88
C TRP A 71 3.58 7.76 -14.99
N HIS A 72 4.24 8.07 -16.10
CA HIS A 72 5.68 7.80 -16.26
C HIS A 72 6.51 8.54 -15.20
N ALA A 73 6.21 9.82 -14.96
CA ALA A 73 6.90 10.57 -13.91
C ALA A 73 6.69 9.94 -12.53
N TRP A 74 5.46 9.54 -12.20
CA TRP A 74 5.12 8.90 -10.93
C TRP A 74 5.82 7.54 -10.76
N LEU A 75 5.75 6.67 -11.76
CA LEU A 75 6.41 5.35 -11.74
C LEU A 75 7.95 5.45 -11.69
N ASN A 76 8.52 6.54 -12.20
CA ASN A 76 9.95 6.83 -12.08
C ASN A 76 10.35 7.39 -10.70
N GLY A 77 9.43 7.39 -9.72
CA GLY A 77 9.72 7.78 -8.34
C GLY A 77 9.86 9.29 -8.14
N SER A 78 9.24 10.12 -8.99
CA SER A 78 9.41 11.59 -8.92
C SER A 78 9.02 12.21 -7.57
N TYR A 79 8.15 11.57 -6.79
CA TYR A 79 7.80 12.01 -5.43
C TYR A 79 8.51 11.22 -4.32
N ASP A 80 9.34 10.22 -4.62
CA ASP A 80 10.04 9.44 -3.60
C ASP A 80 10.94 10.33 -2.75
N ALA A 81 11.66 11.26 -3.38
CA ALA A 81 12.51 12.21 -2.68
C ALA A 81 11.69 13.11 -1.73
N LEU A 82 10.55 13.62 -2.19
CA LEU A 82 9.64 14.45 -1.38
C LEU A 82 9.12 13.67 -0.17
N TYR A 83 8.67 12.43 -0.37
CA TYR A 83 8.16 11.61 0.72
C TYR A 83 9.26 11.14 1.67
N LYS A 84 10.48 10.88 1.19
CA LYS A 84 11.65 10.59 2.04
C LYS A 84 12.00 11.79 2.93
N VAL A 85 11.99 13.00 2.38
CA VAL A 85 12.21 14.24 3.16
C VAL A 85 11.09 14.42 4.19
N LYS A 86 9.82 14.29 3.78
CA LYS A 86 8.67 14.36 4.68
C LYS A 86 8.77 13.34 5.82
N ALA A 87 9.17 12.09 5.52
CA ALA A 87 9.33 11.05 6.53
C ALA A 87 10.46 11.34 7.54
N LYS A 88 11.51 12.05 7.13
CA LYS A 88 12.59 12.50 8.02
C LYS A 88 12.16 13.65 8.93
N LEU A 89 11.28 14.54 8.46
CA LEU A 89 10.81 15.71 9.21
C LEU A 89 9.73 15.38 10.25
N ILE A 90 9.07 14.23 10.14
CA ILE A 90 7.99 13.78 11.05
C ILE A 90 8.52 12.79 12.11
N LYS A 91 9.80 12.42 12.06
CA LYS A 91 10.49 11.68 13.13
C LYS A 91 10.95 12.63 14.23
#